data_AF-A0A9K3NZX5-F1
#
_entry.id   AF-A0A9K3NZX5-F1
#
_cell.length_a   1.000
_cell.length_b   1.000
_cell.length_c   1.000
_cell.angle_alpha   90.00
_cell.angle_beta   90.00
_cell.angle_gamma   90.00
#
_symmetry.space_group_name_H-M   'P 1'
#
loop_
_entity.id
_entity.type
_entity.pdbx_description
1 polymer ?
#
loop_
_entity_poly.entity_id
_entity_poly.type
_entity_poly.pdbx_seq_one_letter_code
_entity_poly.pdbx_strand_id
1 'polypeptide(L)' 'MNFENQFIITYHFFHWKKGTPFADDQGIYNRLTWWEQIDSGKQLTRNRKFLTVVPVVLLL' A
#
# COMPACT_ATOMS: atom_id res chain seq x y z
N MET A 1 1.99 -2.00 -21.41
CA MET A 1 1.94 -2.38 -19.98
C MET A 1 0.62 -3.09 -19.78
N ASN A 2 0.64 -4.35 -19.35
CA ASN A 2 -0.58 -5.16 -19.22
C ASN A 2 -1.21 -4.95 -17.85
N PHE A 3 -2.50 -5.24 -17.71
CA PHE A 3 -3.27 -5.07 -16.47
C PHE A 3 -2.64 -5.80 -15.28
N GLU A 4 -2.12 -7.01 -15.49
CA GLU A 4 -1.36 -7.79 -14.49
C GLU A 4 -0.15 -7.04 -13.92
N ASN A 5 0.57 -6.28 -14.75
CA ASN A 5 1.73 -5.52 -14.30
C ASN A 5 1.32 -4.40 -13.33
N GLN A 6 0.10 -3.87 -13.47
CA GLN A 6 -0.43 -2.85 -12.55
C GLN A 6 -0.55 -3.40 -11.13
N PHE A 7 -1.09 -4.61 -10.96
CA PHE A 7 -1.27 -5.21 -9.63
C PHE A 7 0.04 -5.56 -8.95
N ILE A 8 1.00 -6.13 -9.69
CA ILE A 8 2.31 -6.47 -9.15
C ILE A 8 3.03 -5.21 -8.66
N ILE A 9 2.99 -4.14 -9.46
CA ILE A 9 3.57 -2.85 -9.09
C ILE A 9 2.88 -2.32 -7.83
N THR A 10 1.55 -2.22 -7.84
CA THR A 10 0.80 -1.72 -6.67
C THR A 10 1.07 -2.53 -5.41
N TYR A 11 1.07 -3.87 -5.50
CA TYR A 11 1.40 -4.75 -4.37
C TYR A 11 2.81 -4.51 -3.84
N HIS A 12 3.80 -4.41 -4.72
CA HIS A 12 5.19 -4.14 -4.33
C HIS A 12 5.33 -2.80 -3.60
N PHE A 13 4.66 -1.75 -4.08
CA PHE A 13 4.66 -0.45 -3.40
C PHE A 13 4.03 -0.52 -2.00
N PHE A 14 2.85 -1.13 -1.88
CA PHE A 14 2.19 -1.23 -0.58
C PHE A 14 2.99 -2.02 0.44
N HIS A 15 3.58 -3.14 0.04
CA HIS A 15 4.16 -4.10 0.98
C HIS A 15 5.68 -4.03 1.12
N TRP A 16 6.39 -3.37 0.20
CA TRP A 16 7.86 -3.37 0.21
C TRP A 16 8.50 -1.98 0.19
N LYS A 17 7.82 -0.96 -0.33
CA LYS A 17 8.35 0.41 -0.35
C LYS A 17 8.10 1.08 1.00
N LYS A 18 9.16 1.63 1.58
CA LYS A 18 9.15 2.41 2.82
C LYS A 18 9.34 3.90 2.57
N GLY A 19 8.97 4.72 3.55
CA GLY A 19 8.99 6.18 3.45
C GLY A 19 7.84 6.71 2.61
N THR A 20 7.90 8.00 2.26
CA THR A 20 6.95 8.62 1.32
C THR A 20 7.66 8.98 0.02
N PRO A 21 6.92 9.19 -1.09
CA PRO A 21 7.51 9.62 -2.34
C PRO A 21 8.01 11.08 -2.31
N PHE A 22 7.79 11.82 -1.22
CA PHE A 22 8.15 13.22 -1.05
C PHE A 22 9.04 13.39 0.18
N ALA A 23 9.95 14.37 0.17
CA ALA A 23 10.88 14.59 1.28
C ALA A 23 10.25 15.37 2.47
N ASP A 24 8.97 15.73 2.37
CA ASP A 24 8.30 16.66 3.29
C ASP A 24 7.83 15.99 4.60
N ASP A 25 8.00 14.67 4.73
CA ASP A 25 7.57 13.91 5.91
C ASP A 25 8.55 13.96 7.09
N GLN A 26 9.67 14.68 6.96
CA GLN A 26 10.74 14.77 7.98
C GLN A 26 11.25 13.40 8.45
N GLY A 27 11.10 12.37 7.61
CA GLY A 27 11.53 11.01 7.88
C GLY A 27 10.63 10.21 8.83
N ILE A 28 9.45 10.73 9.22
CA ILE A 28 8.55 10.04 10.18
C ILE A 28 8.10 8.67 9.68
N TYR A 29 8.10 8.45 8.36
CA TYR A 29 7.67 7.19 7.73
C TYR A 29 8.81 6.33 7.17
N ASN A 30 10.09 6.72 7.35
CA ASN A 30 11.24 6.02 6.75
C ASN A 30 11.33 4.53 7.12
N ARG A 31 10.73 4.13 8.24
CA ARG A 31 10.74 2.75 8.74
C ARG A 31 9.50 1.96 8.36
N LEU A 32 8.45 2.62 7.87
CA LEU A 32 7.12 2.07 7.62
C LEU A 32 6.89 1.88 6.13
N THR A 33 6.38 0.72 5.77
CA THR A 33 5.81 0.45 4.44
C THR A 33 4.58 1.31 4.20
N TRP A 34 4.21 1.52 2.94
CA TRP A 34 2.98 2.25 2.62
C TRP A 34 1.73 1.59 3.20
N TRP A 35 1.72 0.26 3.27
CA TRP A 35 0.67 -0.49 3.94
C TRP A 35 0.60 -0.15 5.43
N GLU A 36 1.72 -0.03 6.14
CA GLU A 36 1.74 0.30 7.57
C GLU A 36 1.32 1.76 7.84
N GLN A 37 1.57 2.67 6.90
CA GLN A 37 1.19 4.09 7.02
C GLN A 37 -0.33 4.30 6.97
N ILE A 38 -1.06 3.51 6.19
CA ILE A 38 -2.53 3.63 6.06
C ILE A 38 -3.22 3.48 7.41
N ASP A 39 -4.10 4.43 7.73
CA ASP A 39 -4.87 4.46 8.97
C ASP A 39 -4.02 4.20 10.23
N SER A 40 -2.75 4.65 10.19
CA SER A 40 -1.78 4.49 11.28
C SER A 40 -1.62 3.04 11.74
N GLY A 41 -1.60 2.08 10.82
CA GLY A 41 -1.43 0.66 11.15
C GLY A 41 -2.69 -0.04 11.65
N LYS A 42 -3.81 0.67 11.84
CA LYS A 42 -5.05 0.10 12.40
C LYS A 42 -5.62 -0.95 11.45
N GLN A 43 -5.80 -2.17 11.95
CA GLN A 43 -6.34 -3.27 11.17
C GLN A 43 -7.86 -3.14 10.96
N LEU A 44 -8.37 -3.81 9.93
CA LEU A 44 -9.82 -3.95 9.63
C LEU A 44 -10.58 -2.64 9.42
N THR A 45 -9.88 -1.55 9.11
CA THR A 45 -10.48 -0.29 8.67
C THR A 45 -11.14 -0.45 7.30
N ARG A 46 -12.03 0.49 6.95
CA ARG A 46 -12.69 0.50 5.64
C ARG A 46 -11.67 0.54 4.50
N ASN A 47 -10.66 1.39 4.60
CA ASN A 47 -9.64 1.57 3.56
C ASN A 47 -8.82 0.29 3.37
N ARG A 48 -8.36 -0.33 4.46
CA ARG A 48 -7.61 -1.60 4.37
C ARG A 48 -8.46 -2.74 3.82
N LYS A 49 -9.72 -2.85 4.23
CA LYS A 49 -10.65 -3.84 3.66
C LYS A 49 -10.82 -3.64 2.17
N PHE A 50 -11.01 -2.41 1.71
CA PHE A 50 -11.11 -2.11 0.28
C PHE A 50 -9.84 -2.50 -0.47
N LEU A 51 -8.67 -2.08 0.01
CA LEU A 51 -7.37 -2.34 -0.61
C LEU A 51 -6.96 -3.82 -0.58
N THR A 52 -7.52 -4.63 0.31
CA THR A 52 -7.33 -6.08 0.30
C THR A 52 -8.36 -6.80 -0.57
N VAL A 53 -9.65 -6.44 -0.48
CA VAL A 53 -10.73 -7.18 -1.15
C VAL A 53 -10.74 -6.92 -2.65
N VAL A 54 -10.52 -5.69 -3.11
CA VAL A 54 -10.61 -5.37 -4.55
C VAL A 54 -9.57 -6.14 -5.38
N PRO A 55 -8.27 -6.16 -5.01
CA PRO A 55 -7.30 -6.96 -5.75
C PRO A 55 -7.63 -8.46 -5.71
N VAL A 56 -8.12 -8.98 -4.58
CA VAL A 56 -8.51 -10.39 -4.47
C VAL A 56 -9.65 -10.72 -5.43
N VAL A 57 -10.68 -9.88 -5.52
CA VAL A 57 -11.82 -10.14 -6.43
C VAL A 57 -11.46 -9.95 -7.90
N LEU A 58 -10.52 -9.05 -8.23
CA LEU A 58 -10.11 -8.79 -9.62
C LEU A 58 -9.11 -9.81 -10.17
N LEU A 59 -8.44 -10.57 -9.29
CA LEU A 59 -7.38 -11.53 -9.64
C LEU A 59 -7.76 -13.00 -9.37
N LEU A 60 -8.95 -13.25 -8.81
CA LEU A 60 -9.56 -14.58 -8.69
C LEU A 60 -10.55 -14.81 -9.84
#